data_AF-A0A0Q3SH75-F1
#
_entry.id   AF-A0A0Q3SH75-F1
#
_cell.length_a   1.000
_cell.length_b   1.000
_cell.length_c   1.000
_cell.angle_alpha   90.00
_cell.angle_beta   90.00
_cell.angle_gamma   90.00
#
_symmetry.space_group_name_H-M   'P 1'
#
loop_
_entity.id
_entity.type
_entity.pdbx_description
1 polymer ?
#
loop_
_entity_poly.entity_id
_entity_poly.type
_entity_poly.pdbx_seq_one_letter_code
_entity_poly.pdbx_strand_id
1 'polypeptide(L)'
;MTKIHVIKDESLGGIEREYVEVDRKADVGDKIIINNKDFGNYENGDVFTVIGRYDESLTSSKAIGVDAKETDVRIRDYEYQTLEPTDIVHIDGARYRMVERKAEVGENVLIVHSEVDGYGVGDDFEALAIFAKTIRIIDIGGGINHVEHYEYRVLVPADKELLTVDEGLVGVDHSQASPQVLDLLANLASRLTTLEQHVKNLEGQLDDLVDRSHRKLTTIEQQLRDTQANVERQAEELAKLEKRVDQIITNDLGWKQMGPGRIPNIEIKVSAIKSEVGEIADKLAELLDEIDGGVSR
;
A
#
# COMPACT_ATOMS: atom_id res chain seq x y z
N MET A 1 9.06 -44.43 -11.19
CA MET A 1 9.24 -43.04 -10.74
C MET A 1 8.27 -42.19 -11.51
N THR A 2 7.45 -41.40 -10.84
CA THR A 2 6.61 -40.40 -11.50
C THR A 2 7.52 -39.31 -12.06
N LYS A 3 7.41 -39.02 -13.35
CA LYS A 3 8.24 -38.00 -13.99
C LYS A 3 7.73 -36.61 -13.58
N ILE A 4 8.65 -35.77 -13.11
CA ILE A 4 8.35 -34.41 -12.62
C ILE A 4 8.76 -33.40 -13.68
N HIS A 5 7.92 -32.40 -13.89
CA HIS A 5 8.14 -31.28 -14.79
C HIS A 5 8.01 -29.96 -14.03
N VAL A 6 8.89 -29.00 -14.29
CA VAL A 6 8.83 -27.66 -13.71
C VAL A 6 8.31 -26.71 -14.78
N ILE A 7 7.15 -26.13 -14.56
CA ILE A 7 6.42 -25.34 -15.56
C ILE A 7 5.85 -24.10 -14.86
N LYS A 8 5.79 -22.96 -15.57
CA LYS A 8 5.11 -21.76 -15.08
C LYS A 8 3.61 -22.01 -14.91
N ASP A 9 3.11 -21.70 -13.73
CA ASP A 9 1.71 -21.83 -13.36
C ASP A 9 1.05 -20.45 -13.34
N GLU A 10 0.34 -20.12 -14.41
CA GLU A 10 -0.39 -18.84 -14.53
C GLU A 10 -1.47 -18.68 -13.46
N SER A 11 -1.97 -19.76 -12.85
CA SER A 11 -2.90 -19.68 -11.72
C SER A 11 -2.22 -19.21 -10.43
N LEU A 12 -0.88 -19.23 -10.38
CA LEU A 12 -0.03 -18.74 -9.31
C LEU A 12 0.82 -17.54 -9.77
N GLY A 13 0.29 -16.71 -10.68
CA GLY A 13 1.00 -15.52 -11.16
C GLY A 13 2.23 -15.82 -12.03
N GLY A 14 2.35 -17.03 -12.58
CA GLY A 14 3.46 -17.43 -13.43
C GLY A 14 4.67 -18.00 -12.69
N ILE A 15 4.53 -18.30 -11.39
CA ILE A 15 5.55 -19.02 -10.61
C ILE A 15 5.80 -20.41 -11.20
N GLU A 16 7.05 -20.86 -11.14
CA GLU A 16 7.43 -22.21 -11.52
C GLU A 16 6.92 -23.23 -10.49
N ARG A 17 6.10 -24.19 -10.94
CA ARG A 17 5.49 -25.24 -10.12
C ARG A 17 5.85 -26.62 -10.64
N GLU A 18 5.98 -27.58 -9.73
CA GLU A 18 6.18 -28.98 -10.08
C GLU A 18 4.86 -29.67 -10.45
N TYR A 19 4.90 -30.36 -11.58
CA TYR A 19 3.81 -31.17 -12.12
C TYR A 19 4.25 -32.62 -12.26
N VAL A 20 3.34 -33.55 -11.98
CA VAL A 20 3.58 -34.98 -12.10
C VAL A 20 2.73 -35.58 -13.22
N GLU A 21 3.34 -36.46 -14.00
CA GLU A 21 2.63 -37.26 -15.01
C GLU A 21 1.68 -38.28 -14.35
N VAL A 22 0.39 -38.25 -14.71
CA VAL A 22 -0.65 -39.15 -14.18
C VAL A 22 -1.39 -39.91 -15.28
N ASP A 23 -1.69 -41.18 -15.02
CA ASP A 23 -2.36 -42.07 -15.99
C ASP A 23 -3.88 -41.91 -15.95
N ARG A 24 -4.36 -40.78 -16.48
CA ARG A 24 -5.77 -40.51 -16.76
C ARG A 24 -5.92 -39.61 -17.97
N LYS A 25 -7.11 -39.54 -18.54
CA LYS A 25 -7.43 -38.60 -19.62
C LYS A 25 -7.56 -37.17 -19.09
N ALA A 26 -7.12 -36.20 -19.90
CA ALA A 26 -7.10 -34.79 -19.54
C ALA A 26 -8.47 -34.14 -19.78
N ASP A 27 -8.99 -33.43 -18.80
CA ASP A 27 -10.21 -32.63 -18.89
C ASP A 27 -9.87 -31.19 -19.28
N VAL A 28 -10.89 -30.41 -19.64
CA VAL A 28 -10.70 -28.99 -20.01
C VAL A 28 -10.09 -28.24 -18.82
N GLY A 29 -9.00 -27.50 -19.07
CA GLY A 29 -8.21 -26.82 -18.06
C GLY A 29 -6.98 -27.59 -17.58
N ASP A 30 -6.90 -28.90 -17.82
CA ASP A 30 -5.71 -29.68 -17.46
C ASP A 30 -4.50 -29.27 -18.32
N LYS A 31 -3.31 -29.40 -17.74
CA LYS A 31 -2.05 -29.36 -18.50
C LYS A 31 -1.71 -30.74 -19.00
N ILE A 32 -1.15 -30.81 -20.20
CA ILE A 32 -0.66 -32.04 -20.81
C ILE A 32 0.75 -31.84 -21.35
N ILE A 33 1.49 -32.94 -21.45
CA ILE A 33 2.78 -32.98 -22.15
C ILE A 33 2.73 -34.00 -23.28
N ILE A 34 3.28 -33.63 -24.43
CA ILE A 34 3.39 -34.54 -25.58
C ILE A 34 4.53 -35.53 -25.33
N ASN A 35 4.22 -36.82 -25.39
CA ASN A 35 5.22 -37.87 -25.20
C ASN A 35 5.24 -38.90 -26.35
N ASN A 36 4.27 -38.86 -27.25
CA ASN A 36 4.15 -39.80 -28.36
C ASN A 36 3.50 -39.13 -29.59
N LYS A 37 4.17 -38.10 -30.12
CA LYS A 37 3.77 -37.40 -31.35
C LYS A 37 3.53 -38.37 -32.51
N ASP A 38 2.37 -38.27 -33.14
CA ASP A 38 2.03 -38.94 -34.40
C ASP A 38 2.03 -37.93 -35.57
N PHE A 39 1.16 -36.92 -35.52
CA PHE A 39 1.01 -35.94 -36.60
C PHE A 39 0.61 -34.55 -36.10
N GLY A 40 1.35 -33.51 -36.51
CA GLY A 40 1.02 -32.12 -36.21
C GLY A 40 2.26 -31.23 -36.05
N ASN A 41 2.00 -29.92 -35.89
CA ASN A 41 3.03 -28.89 -35.69
C ASN A 41 3.32 -28.66 -34.20
N TYR A 42 3.71 -29.73 -33.51
CA TYR A 42 4.16 -29.76 -32.12
C TYR A 42 5.22 -30.85 -31.97
N GLU A 43 6.00 -30.85 -30.91
CA GLU A 43 7.07 -31.81 -30.64
C GLU A 43 6.87 -32.56 -29.32
N ASN A 44 7.52 -33.72 -29.19
CA ASN A 44 7.60 -34.40 -27.90
C ASN A 44 8.29 -33.48 -26.88
N GLY A 45 7.66 -33.31 -25.72
CA GLY A 45 8.07 -32.38 -24.68
C GLY A 45 7.27 -31.08 -24.66
N ASP A 46 6.52 -30.75 -25.72
CA ASP A 46 5.64 -29.58 -25.70
C ASP A 46 4.56 -29.73 -24.63
N VAL A 47 4.29 -28.64 -23.93
CA VAL A 47 3.27 -28.56 -22.87
C VAL A 47 2.15 -27.66 -23.33
N PHE A 48 0.92 -28.11 -23.16
CA PHE A 48 -0.27 -27.35 -23.52
C PHE A 48 -1.35 -27.41 -22.44
N THR A 49 -2.27 -26.45 -22.48
CA THR A 49 -3.51 -26.46 -21.69
C THR A 49 -4.67 -26.94 -22.56
N VAL A 50 -5.50 -27.85 -22.04
CA VAL A 50 -6.69 -28.35 -22.76
C VAL A 50 -7.79 -27.29 -22.77
N ILE A 51 -8.30 -26.96 -23.96
CA ILE A 51 -9.38 -25.97 -24.15
C ILE A 51 -10.71 -26.59 -24.58
N GLY A 52 -10.72 -27.85 -25.01
CA GLY A 52 -11.94 -28.51 -25.46
C GLY A 52 -11.77 -30.01 -25.69
N ARG A 53 -12.89 -30.73 -25.77
CA ARG A 53 -12.93 -32.16 -26.14
C ARG A 53 -13.71 -32.37 -27.42
N TYR A 54 -13.16 -33.21 -28.30
CA TYR A 54 -13.79 -33.60 -29.55
C TYR A 54 -14.00 -35.12 -29.57
N ASP A 55 -15.25 -35.52 -29.80
CA ASP A 55 -15.58 -36.91 -30.08
C ASP A 55 -15.48 -37.08 -31.61
N GLU A 56 -14.32 -37.49 -32.11
CA GLU A 56 -14.17 -37.74 -33.55
C GLU A 56 -14.90 -39.03 -33.95
N SER A 57 -16.12 -38.86 -34.47
CA SER A 57 -17.02 -39.91 -34.94
C SER A 57 -16.48 -40.78 -36.10
N LEU A 58 -15.25 -40.57 -36.60
CA LEU A 58 -14.78 -41.21 -37.84
C LEU A 58 -13.45 -42.01 -37.70
N THR A 59 -12.74 -41.93 -36.58
CA THR A 59 -11.39 -42.55 -36.46
C THR A 59 -11.13 -43.28 -35.14
N SER A 60 -12.17 -43.54 -34.33
CA SER A 60 -12.12 -44.35 -33.10
C SER A 60 -11.18 -43.85 -31.98
N SER A 61 -10.59 -42.66 -32.13
CA SER A 61 -9.70 -42.06 -31.13
C SER A 61 -10.30 -40.74 -30.65
N LYS A 62 -10.57 -40.63 -29.35
CA LYS A 62 -10.95 -39.36 -28.72
C LYS A 62 -9.77 -38.39 -28.79
N ALA A 63 -10.07 -37.12 -29.01
CA ALA A 63 -9.07 -36.08 -29.12
C ALA A 63 -9.43 -34.86 -28.27
N ILE A 64 -8.42 -34.13 -27.85
CA ILE A 64 -8.51 -32.87 -27.13
C ILE A 64 -8.06 -31.72 -28.03
N GLY A 65 -8.69 -30.57 -27.86
CA GLY A 65 -8.19 -29.29 -28.38
C GLY A 65 -7.29 -28.64 -27.34
N VAL A 66 -6.20 -28.04 -27.79
CA VAL A 66 -5.26 -27.35 -26.91
C VAL A 66 -5.03 -25.89 -27.30
N ASP A 67 -4.64 -25.07 -26.32
CA ASP A 67 -4.21 -23.69 -26.55
C ASP A 67 -2.82 -23.67 -27.21
N ALA A 68 -2.80 -23.51 -28.54
CA ALA A 68 -1.58 -23.39 -29.32
C ALA A 68 -1.57 -22.06 -30.09
N LYS A 69 -0.40 -21.39 -30.12
CA LYS A 69 -0.24 -20.02 -30.62
C LYS A 69 -0.69 -19.75 -32.05
N GLU A 70 -0.76 -20.77 -32.91
CA GLU A 70 -0.98 -20.55 -34.36
C GLU A 70 -2.14 -21.35 -34.98
N THR A 71 -2.72 -22.34 -34.30
CA THR A 71 -3.88 -23.11 -34.80
C THR A 71 -4.55 -23.91 -33.68
N ASP A 72 -5.86 -24.21 -33.80
CA ASP A 72 -6.51 -25.26 -33.00
C ASP A 72 -5.83 -26.62 -33.27
N VAL A 73 -4.93 -27.03 -32.37
CA VAL A 73 -4.25 -28.33 -32.45
C VAL A 73 -5.14 -29.38 -31.79
N ARG A 74 -5.46 -30.45 -32.54
CA ARG A 74 -6.12 -31.64 -32.00
C ARG A 74 -5.07 -32.68 -31.65
N ILE A 75 -5.11 -33.15 -30.41
CA ILE A 75 -4.15 -34.12 -29.87
C ILE A 75 -4.94 -35.35 -29.45
N ARG A 76 -4.55 -36.53 -29.94
CA ARG A 76 -5.26 -37.77 -29.58
C ARG A 76 -4.86 -38.25 -28.20
N ASP A 77 -5.76 -38.98 -27.57
CA ASP A 77 -5.61 -39.54 -26.21
C ASP A 77 -4.36 -40.39 -25.95
N TYR A 78 -3.64 -40.82 -26.99
CA TYR A 78 -2.40 -41.62 -26.88
C TYR A 78 -1.12 -40.82 -27.15
N GLU A 79 -1.22 -39.53 -27.50
CA GLU A 79 -0.08 -38.69 -27.86
C GLU A 79 0.45 -37.87 -26.67
N TYR A 80 -0.31 -37.85 -25.57
CA TYR A 80 -0.03 -37.03 -24.39
C TYR A 80 -0.09 -37.78 -23.07
N GLN A 81 0.53 -37.19 -22.06
CA GLN A 81 0.33 -37.52 -20.65
C GLN A 81 -0.30 -36.32 -19.93
N THR A 82 -1.27 -36.60 -19.06
CA THR A 82 -1.88 -35.57 -18.21
C THR A 82 -0.95 -35.20 -17.08
N LEU A 83 -0.87 -33.91 -16.77
CA LEU A 83 -0.06 -33.35 -15.70
C LEU A 83 -0.93 -32.87 -14.55
N GLU A 84 -0.67 -33.37 -13.34
CA GLU A 84 -1.29 -32.86 -12.13
C GLU A 84 -0.31 -31.96 -11.37
N PRO A 85 -0.76 -30.78 -10.91
CA PRO A 85 0.07 -29.92 -10.10
C PRO A 85 0.35 -30.55 -8.73
N THR A 86 1.56 -30.34 -8.23
CA THR A 86 1.92 -30.68 -6.85
C THR A 86 1.84 -29.43 -5.96
N ASP A 87 2.00 -29.59 -4.65
CA ASP A 87 2.11 -28.44 -3.75
C ASP A 87 3.52 -27.82 -3.74
N ILE A 88 4.39 -28.17 -4.69
CA ILE A 88 5.78 -27.71 -4.71
C ILE A 88 5.99 -26.63 -5.77
N VAL A 89 6.56 -25.50 -5.35
CA VAL A 89 6.90 -24.33 -6.17
C VAL A 89 8.37 -23.98 -6.05
N HIS A 90 8.88 -23.28 -7.06
CA HIS A 90 10.25 -22.78 -7.16
C HIS A 90 10.21 -21.26 -7.16
N ILE A 91 10.81 -20.65 -6.13
CA ILE A 91 10.88 -19.20 -5.93
C ILE A 91 12.35 -18.86 -5.68
N ASP A 92 12.90 -17.96 -6.50
CA ASP A 92 14.32 -17.57 -6.47
C ASP A 92 15.31 -18.77 -6.49
N GLY A 93 14.95 -19.82 -7.23
CA GLY A 93 15.76 -21.04 -7.34
C GLY A 93 15.73 -21.95 -6.11
N ALA A 94 14.92 -21.63 -5.09
CA ALA A 94 14.67 -22.46 -3.93
C ALA A 94 13.32 -23.17 -4.04
N ARG A 95 13.25 -24.38 -3.47
CA ARG A 95 12.11 -25.29 -3.60
C ARG A 95 11.28 -25.29 -2.33
N TYR A 96 10.00 -24.93 -2.45
CA TYR A 96 9.08 -24.80 -1.31
C TYR A 96 7.83 -25.65 -1.52
N ARG A 97 7.35 -26.24 -0.43
CA ARG A 97 6.03 -26.86 -0.34
C ARG A 97 5.06 -25.82 0.22
N MET A 98 4.00 -25.57 -0.53
CA MET A 98 2.84 -24.78 -0.11
C MET A 98 2.04 -25.57 0.92
N VAL A 99 1.80 -24.98 2.09
CA VAL A 99 1.04 -25.62 3.18
C VAL A 99 -0.15 -24.75 3.55
N GLU A 100 -1.33 -25.36 3.55
CA GLU A 100 -2.56 -24.72 4.02
C GLU A 100 -2.63 -24.73 5.55
N ARG A 101 -2.14 -23.66 6.16
CA ARG A 101 -2.25 -23.41 7.60
C ARG A 101 -2.06 -21.93 7.90
N LYS A 102 -2.35 -21.53 9.14
CA LYS A 102 -1.96 -20.21 9.62
C LYS A 102 -0.44 -20.10 9.70
N ALA A 103 0.09 -19.00 9.19
CA ALA A 103 1.48 -18.62 9.32
C ALA A 103 1.82 -18.21 10.77
N GLU A 104 3.10 -18.30 11.10
CA GLU A 104 3.72 -17.69 12.28
C GLU A 104 4.50 -16.43 11.87
N VAL A 105 4.83 -15.57 12.84
CA VAL A 105 5.63 -14.37 12.58
C VAL A 105 7.01 -14.78 12.04
N GLY A 106 7.44 -14.15 10.95
CA GLY A 106 8.69 -14.43 10.26
C GLY A 106 8.63 -15.55 9.22
N GLU A 107 7.46 -16.19 9.01
CA GLU A 107 7.31 -17.18 7.94
C GLU A 107 7.00 -16.52 6.61
N ASN A 108 7.55 -17.07 5.53
CA ASN A 108 7.21 -16.68 4.17
C ASN A 108 5.88 -17.33 3.74
N VAL A 109 5.04 -16.54 3.09
CA VAL A 109 3.77 -16.97 2.53
C VAL A 109 3.71 -16.62 1.06
N LEU A 110 3.03 -17.46 0.29
CA LEU A 110 2.70 -17.20 -1.11
C LEU A 110 1.22 -16.83 -1.23
N ILE A 111 0.92 -15.75 -1.92
CA ILE A 111 -0.44 -15.35 -2.26
C ILE A 111 -0.95 -16.27 -3.38
N VAL A 112 -2.03 -17.01 -3.09
CA VAL A 112 -2.70 -17.91 -4.04
C VAL A 112 -4.06 -17.40 -4.49
N HIS A 113 -4.58 -16.36 -3.83
CA HIS A 113 -5.82 -15.67 -4.19
C HIS A 113 -5.71 -14.20 -3.75
N SER A 114 -6.25 -13.28 -4.55
CA SER A 114 -6.32 -11.86 -4.20
C SER A 114 -7.57 -11.23 -4.81
N GLU A 115 -8.28 -10.44 -4.03
CA GLU A 115 -9.45 -9.65 -4.45
C GLU A 115 -9.24 -8.15 -4.23
N VAL A 116 -8.05 -7.74 -3.79
CA VAL A 116 -7.75 -6.36 -3.37
C VAL A 116 -6.52 -5.82 -4.08
N ASP A 117 -6.47 -4.50 -4.21
CA ASP A 117 -5.28 -3.80 -4.68
C ASP A 117 -4.25 -3.75 -3.53
N GLY A 118 -3.01 -4.18 -3.79
CA GLY A 118 -1.90 -4.13 -2.83
C GLY A 118 -1.03 -5.38 -2.82
N TYR A 119 -1.56 -6.52 -3.26
CA TYR A 119 -0.82 -7.76 -3.50
C TYR A 119 -1.51 -8.59 -4.59
N GLY A 120 -0.71 -9.25 -5.41
CA GLY A 120 -1.15 -10.10 -6.50
C GLY A 120 -0.99 -11.59 -6.19
N VAL A 121 -1.76 -12.41 -6.90
CA VAL A 121 -1.50 -13.86 -6.93
C VAL A 121 -0.10 -14.10 -7.49
N GLY A 122 0.69 -14.91 -6.79
CA GLY A 122 2.11 -15.12 -7.11
C GLY A 122 3.07 -14.22 -6.33
N ASP A 123 2.61 -13.23 -5.58
CA ASP A 123 3.50 -12.48 -4.69
C ASP A 123 3.84 -13.32 -3.45
N ASP A 124 5.07 -13.23 -2.96
CA ASP A 124 5.49 -13.81 -1.69
C ASP A 124 5.92 -12.73 -0.68
N PHE A 125 5.59 -12.96 0.59
CA PHE A 125 5.83 -12.00 1.67
C PHE A 125 6.19 -12.69 2.98
N GLU A 126 6.91 -11.97 3.84
CA GLU A 126 7.11 -12.37 5.24
C GLU A 126 5.90 -11.94 6.10
N ALA A 127 5.38 -12.85 6.92
CA ALA A 127 4.33 -12.55 7.88
C ALA A 127 4.88 -11.76 9.08
N LEU A 128 4.52 -10.48 9.21
CA LEU A 128 5.05 -9.59 10.25
C LEU A 128 4.25 -9.62 11.55
N ALA A 129 2.95 -9.93 11.48
CA ALA A 129 2.09 -10.11 12.65
C ALA A 129 0.92 -11.04 12.33
N ILE A 130 0.45 -11.79 13.32
CA ILE A 130 -0.66 -12.74 13.18
C ILE A 130 -1.89 -12.21 13.91
N PHE A 131 -3.01 -12.15 13.20
CA PHE A 131 -4.32 -11.79 13.75
C PHE A 131 -5.28 -12.99 13.63
N ALA A 132 -6.48 -12.86 14.20
CA ALA A 132 -7.45 -13.96 14.22
C ALA A 132 -7.86 -14.45 12.82
N LYS A 133 -7.92 -13.52 11.85
CA LYS A 133 -8.38 -13.76 10.47
C LYS A 133 -7.33 -13.48 9.40
N THR A 134 -6.29 -12.72 9.75
CA THR A 134 -5.34 -12.18 8.78
C THR A 134 -3.91 -12.28 9.29
N ILE A 135 -2.96 -12.13 8.39
CA ILE A 135 -1.58 -11.73 8.71
C ILE A 135 -1.36 -10.28 8.29
N ARG A 136 -0.36 -9.61 8.86
CA ARG A 136 0.15 -8.33 8.35
C ARG A 136 1.39 -8.56 7.49
N ILE A 137 1.45 -7.88 6.35
CA ILE A 137 2.61 -7.82 5.46
C ILE A 137 2.97 -6.36 5.16
N ILE A 138 4.14 -6.15 4.55
CA ILE A 138 4.48 -4.90 3.86
C ILE A 138 4.42 -5.20 2.35
N ASP A 139 3.61 -4.44 1.61
CA ASP A 139 3.51 -4.59 0.17
C ASP A 139 4.74 -4.07 -0.57
N ILE A 140 4.79 -4.32 -1.89
CA ILE A 140 5.89 -3.88 -2.77
C ILE A 140 6.04 -2.34 -2.78
N GLY A 141 4.97 -1.60 -2.49
CA GLY A 141 4.95 -0.14 -2.36
C GLY A 141 5.35 0.38 -0.96
N GLY A 142 5.64 -0.51 -0.01
CA GLY A 142 5.95 -0.16 1.39
C GLY A 142 4.72 0.11 2.26
N GLY A 143 3.51 -0.14 1.75
CA GLY A 143 2.25 -0.03 2.48
C GLY A 143 2.02 -1.22 3.41
N ILE A 144 1.23 -1.01 4.47
CA ILE A 144 0.84 -2.08 5.39
C ILE A 144 -0.47 -2.69 4.89
N ASN A 145 -0.43 -3.98 4.56
CA ASN A 145 -1.62 -4.74 4.15
C ASN A 145 -1.91 -5.90 5.11
N HIS A 146 -3.16 -6.36 5.07
CA HIS A 146 -3.61 -7.53 5.81
C HIS A 146 -4.14 -8.57 4.83
N VAL A 147 -3.59 -9.79 4.89
CA VAL A 147 -3.94 -10.89 3.99
C VAL A 147 -4.77 -11.91 4.75
N GLU A 148 -5.92 -12.33 4.22
CA GLU A 148 -6.78 -13.32 4.88
C GLU A 148 -6.14 -14.71 4.86
N HIS A 149 -6.42 -15.53 5.88
CA HIS A 149 -5.80 -16.86 5.99
C HIS A 149 -6.08 -17.82 4.82
N TYR A 150 -7.14 -17.59 4.04
CA TYR A 150 -7.46 -18.39 2.86
C TYR A 150 -6.73 -17.92 1.59
N GLU A 151 -6.21 -16.69 1.58
CA GLU A 151 -5.58 -16.05 0.42
C GLU A 151 -4.13 -16.47 0.22
N TYR A 152 -3.52 -17.12 1.22
CA TYR A 152 -2.12 -17.52 1.17
C TYR A 152 -1.91 -19.01 1.44
N ARG A 153 -0.70 -19.47 1.12
CA ARG A 153 -0.13 -20.73 1.58
C ARG A 153 1.23 -20.47 2.21
N VAL A 154 1.52 -21.15 3.32
CA VAL A 154 2.83 -21.01 3.98
C VAL A 154 3.87 -21.76 3.16
N LEU A 155 5.01 -21.12 2.89
CA LEU A 155 6.12 -21.70 2.16
C LEU A 155 7.05 -22.43 3.13
N VAL A 156 6.98 -23.76 3.11
CA VAL A 156 7.89 -24.61 3.89
C VAL A 156 8.96 -25.14 2.94
N PRO A 157 10.27 -24.97 3.22
CA PRO A 157 11.30 -25.51 2.35
C PRO A 157 11.07 -27.02 2.11
N ALA A 158 10.88 -27.41 0.85
CA ALA A 158 10.52 -28.78 0.46
C ALA A 158 11.72 -29.72 0.60
N ASP A 159 12.92 -29.16 0.46
CA ASP A 159 14.18 -29.84 0.67
C ASP A 159 14.55 -29.93 2.16
N LYS A 160 13.59 -29.81 3.09
CA LYS A 160 13.83 -30.09 4.52
C LYS A 160 14.23 -31.54 4.84
N GLU A 161 14.17 -32.46 3.88
CA GLU A 161 14.87 -33.76 3.97
C GLU A 161 16.35 -33.69 3.57
N LEU A 162 16.79 -32.63 2.88
CA LEU A 162 18.18 -32.23 2.65
C LEU A 162 18.65 -31.12 3.62
N LEU A 163 17.69 -30.50 4.33
CA LEU A 163 17.87 -29.58 5.45
C LEU A 163 17.32 -30.17 6.75
N THR A 164 17.42 -31.50 6.93
CA THR A 164 18.22 -31.88 8.09
C THR A 164 19.51 -31.13 7.85
N VAL A 165 19.78 -30.13 8.69
CA VAL A 165 21.17 -29.85 9.03
C VAL A 165 21.68 -31.24 9.35
N ASP A 166 22.27 -31.88 8.35
CA ASP A 166 23.19 -32.95 8.56
C ASP A 166 24.02 -32.41 9.70
N GLU A 167 24.32 -33.26 10.65
CA GLU A 167 25.54 -33.15 11.41
C GLU A 167 26.75 -33.35 10.45
N GLY A 168 26.69 -32.63 9.32
CA GLY A 168 27.62 -32.16 8.35
C GLY A 168 28.06 -30.75 8.80
N LEU A 169 28.48 -30.52 10.06
CA LEU A 169 29.89 -30.85 10.37
C LEU A 169 30.38 -31.84 9.33
N VAL A 170 30.83 -31.31 8.18
CA VAL A 170 31.78 -32.04 7.34
C VAL A 170 32.58 -32.81 8.36
N GLY A 171 32.49 -34.14 8.30
CA GLY A 171 33.47 -34.99 8.92
C GLY A 171 34.77 -34.55 8.29
N VAL A 172 35.27 -33.40 8.76
CA VAL A 172 36.65 -33.06 8.83
C VAL A 172 37.06 -34.21 9.68
N ASP A 173 37.52 -35.25 8.99
CA ASP A 173 38.39 -36.21 9.58
C ASP A 173 39.40 -35.34 10.35
N HIS A 174 39.19 -35.20 11.66
CA HIS A 174 40.00 -34.32 12.49
C HIS A 174 41.45 -34.82 12.53
N SER A 175 41.70 -36.00 11.93
CA SER A 175 43.03 -36.51 11.64
C SER A 175 43.71 -35.90 10.40
N GLN A 176 43.02 -35.07 9.60
CA GLN A 176 43.53 -34.47 8.35
C GLN A 176 43.42 -32.94 8.25
N ALA A 177 42.65 -32.25 9.10
CA ALA A 177 42.64 -30.78 9.10
C ALA A 177 43.86 -30.20 9.83
N SER A 178 44.60 -29.32 9.13
CA SER A 178 45.67 -28.55 9.75
C SER A 178 45.09 -27.69 10.90
N PRO A 179 45.74 -27.61 12.07
CA PRO A 179 45.28 -26.81 13.22
C PRO A 179 44.84 -25.38 12.87
N GLN A 180 45.47 -24.79 11.85
CA GLN A 180 45.14 -23.46 11.33
C GLN A 180 43.72 -23.34 10.74
N VAL A 181 43.16 -24.41 10.15
CA VAL A 181 41.80 -24.41 9.59
C VAL A 181 40.76 -24.44 10.71
N LEU A 182 41.04 -25.19 11.79
CA LEU A 182 40.18 -25.23 12.97
C LEU A 182 40.13 -23.86 13.68
N ASP A 183 41.27 -23.19 13.82
CA ASP A 183 41.34 -21.85 14.41
C ASP A 183 40.57 -20.81 13.57
N LEU A 184 40.65 -20.89 12.24
CA LEU A 184 39.90 -20.04 11.33
C LEU A 184 38.39 -20.26 11.46
N LEU A 185 37.95 -21.52 11.53
CA LEU A 185 36.53 -21.87 11.72
C LEU A 185 36.01 -21.39 13.07
N ALA A 186 36.78 -21.54 14.14
CA ALA A 186 36.41 -21.02 15.45
C ALA A 186 36.30 -19.48 15.46
N ASN A 187 37.21 -18.80 14.77
CA ASN A 187 37.15 -17.34 14.63
C ASN A 187 35.93 -16.89 13.82
N LEU A 188 35.65 -17.56 12.70
CA LEU A 188 34.48 -17.30 11.87
C LEU A 188 33.18 -17.53 12.65
N ALA A 189 33.07 -18.62 13.40
CA ALA A 189 31.91 -18.90 14.25
C ALA A 189 31.71 -17.79 15.30
N SER A 190 32.77 -17.35 15.96
CA SER A 190 32.69 -16.26 16.94
C SER A 190 32.29 -14.92 16.32
N ARG A 191 32.77 -14.63 15.11
CA ARG A 191 32.35 -13.43 14.35
C ARG A 191 30.90 -13.54 13.91
N LEU A 192 30.46 -14.73 13.48
CA LEU A 192 29.07 -14.98 13.11
C LEU A 192 28.14 -14.74 14.31
N THR A 193 28.44 -15.30 15.48
CA THR A 193 27.64 -15.05 16.70
C THR A 193 27.62 -13.58 17.10
N THR A 194 28.72 -12.85 16.87
CA THR A 194 28.78 -11.40 17.14
C THR A 194 27.90 -10.63 16.16
N LEU A 195 27.92 -11.01 14.87
CA LEU A 195 27.09 -10.43 13.82
C LEU A 195 25.61 -10.68 14.09
N GLU A 196 25.23 -11.91 14.43
CA GLU A 196 23.85 -12.27 14.81
C GLU A 196 23.36 -11.42 15.99
N GLN A 197 24.21 -11.26 17.02
CA GLN A 197 23.87 -10.42 18.17
C GLN A 197 23.72 -8.94 17.79
N HIS A 198 24.54 -8.43 16.87
CA HIS A 198 24.43 -7.07 16.35
C HIS A 198 23.16 -6.87 15.52
N VAL A 199 22.82 -7.82 14.64
CA VAL A 199 21.57 -7.80 13.85
C VAL A 199 20.37 -7.75 14.78
N LYS A 200 20.31 -8.63 15.77
CA LYS A 200 19.24 -8.63 16.78
C LYS A 200 19.13 -7.32 17.56
N ASN A 201 20.27 -6.70 17.88
CA ASN A 201 20.28 -5.40 18.54
C ASN A 201 19.79 -4.27 17.62
N LEU A 202 20.16 -4.30 16.34
CA LEU A 202 19.71 -3.32 15.34
C LEU A 202 18.20 -3.44 15.09
N GLU A 203 17.68 -4.67 15.01
CA GLU A 203 16.23 -4.94 14.91
C GLU A 203 15.48 -4.32 16.09
N GLY A 204 15.94 -4.57 17.32
CA GLY A 204 15.32 -3.97 18.51
C GLY A 204 15.41 -2.43 18.53
N GLN A 205 16.52 -1.85 18.04
CA GLN A 205 16.64 -0.40 17.90
C GLN A 205 15.69 0.19 16.85
N LEU A 206 15.47 -0.55 15.76
CA LEU A 206 14.54 -0.16 14.71
C LEU A 206 13.11 -0.18 15.22
N ASP A 207 12.71 -1.24 15.93
CA ASP A 207 11.39 -1.34 16.57
C ASP A 207 11.13 -0.17 17.52
N ASP A 208 12.06 0.12 18.42
CA ASP A 208 11.99 1.25 19.34
C ASP A 208 11.86 2.59 18.59
N LEU A 209 12.56 2.75 17.46
CA LEU A 209 12.50 3.98 16.66
C LEU A 209 11.16 4.12 15.95
N VAL A 210 10.64 3.03 15.38
CA VAL A 210 9.32 2.97 14.73
C VAL A 210 8.24 3.31 15.75
N ASP A 211 8.30 2.75 16.95
CA ASP A 211 7.37 3.00 18.05
C ASP A 211 7.37 4.47 18.48
N ARG A 212 8.57 5.05 18.68
CA ARG A 212 8.71 6.46 19.03
C ARG A 212 8.17 7.38 17.93
N SER A 213 8.38 7.01 16.67
CA SER A 213 7.93 7.80 15.53
C SER A 213 6.41 7.77 15.40
N HIS A 214 5.78 6.60 15.57
CA HIS A 214 4.33 6.47 15.59
C HIS A 214 3.69 7.32 16.71
N ARG A 215 4.21 7.25 17.94
CA ARG A 215 3.66 8.07 19.06
C ARG A 215 3.75 9.57 18.78
N LYS A 216 4.85 10.02 18.17
CA LYS A 216 5.01 11.43 17.76
C LYS A 216 4.03 11.80 16.65
N LEU A 217 3.87 10.95 15.63
CA LEU A 217 2.90 11.18 14.55
C LEU A 217 1.49 11.30 15.09
N THR A 218 1.04 10.37 15.94
CA THR A 218 -0.29 10.44 16.56
C THR A 218 -0.49 11.73 17.37
N THR A 219 0.55 12.18 18.07
CA THR A 219 0.51 13.44 18.84
C THR A 219 0.36 14.65 17.90
N ILE A 220 1.15 14.68 16.82
CA ILE A 220 1.12 15.76 15.82
C ILE A 220 -0.23 15.78 15.10
N GLU A 221 -0.76 14.62 14.73
CA GLU A 221 -2.08 14.50 14.10
C GLU A 221 -3.19 15.03 15.01
N GLN A 222 -3.15 14.72 16.30
CA GLN A 222 -4.12 15.25 17.25
C GLN A 222 -4.00 16.78 17.38
N GLN A 223 -2.77 17.30 17.50
CA GLN A 223 -2.54 18.74 17.55
C GLN A 223 -3.04 19.44 16.27
N LEU A 224 -2.80 18.84 15.11
CA LEU A 224 -3.27 19.38 13.84
C LEU A 224 -4.80 19.47 13.80
N ARG A 225 -5.50 18.41 14.22
CA ARG A 225 -6.97 18.41 14.32
C ARG A 225 -7.49 19.51 15.25
N ASP A 226 -6.88 19.65 16.43
CA ASP A 226 -7.28 20.66 17.39
C ASP A 226 -7.05 22.08 16.86
N THR A 227 -5.91 22.32 16.20
CA THR A 227 -5.62 23.61 15.57
C THR A 227 -6.58 23.93 14.44
N GLN A 228 -6.92 22.94 13.60
CA GLN A 228 -7.89 23.11 12.53
C GLN A 228 -9.27 23.49 13.08
N ALA A 229 -9.75 22.78 14.09
CA ALA A 229 -11.02 23.09 14.74
C ALA A 229 -11.04 24.51 15.37
N ASN A 230 -9.90 24.96 15.90
CA ASN A 230 -9.77 26.32 16.41
C ASN A 230 -9.81 27.39 15.30
N VAL A 231 -9.13 27.14 14.17
CA VAL A 231 -9.15 28.04 13.00
C VAL A 231 -10.57 28.14 12.43
N GLU A 232 -11.28 27.02 12.30
CA GLU A 232 -12.67 27.01 11.83
C GLU A 232 -13.57 27.84 12.75
N ARG A 233 -13.45 27.69 14.07
CA ARG A 233 -14.20 28.50 15.05
C ARG A 233 -13.89 29.99 14.92
N GLN A 234 -12.62 30.35 14.76
CA GLN A 234 -12.22 31.74 14.56
C GLN A 234 -12.77 32.32 13.27
N ALA A 235 -12.78 31.54 12.18
CA ALA A 235 -13.37 31.96 10.91
C ALA A 235 -14.87 32.24 11.05
N GLU A 236 -15.62 31.41 11.79
CA GLU A 236 -17.03 31.66 12.08
C GLU A 236 -17.26 32.93 12.91
N GLU A 237 -16.42 33.18 13.91
CA GLU A 237 -16.50 34.40 14.72
C GLU A 237 -16.21 35.66 13.90
N LEU A 238 -15.20 35.60 13.03
CA LEU A 238 -14.88 36.69 12.10
C LEU A 238 -16.05 36.97 11.16
N ALA A 239 -16.67 35.94 10.59
CA ALA A 239 -17.84 36.10 9.72
C ALA A 239 -19.05 36.73 10.46
N LYS A 240 -19.23 36.40 11.74
CA LYS A 240 -20.26 37.04 12.58
C LYS A 240 -19.92 38.51 12.87
N LEU A 241 -18.66 38.81 13.16
CA LEU A 241 -18.18 40.17 13.40
C LEU A 241 -18.32 41.04 12.15
N GLU A 242 -17.95 40.53 10.99
CA GLU A 242 -18.10 41.22 9.70
C GLU A 242 -19.56 41.63 9.47
N LYS A 243 -20.51 40.69 9.63
CA LYS A 243 -21.95 40.98 9.54
C LYS A 243 -22.40 42.04 10.55
N ARG A 244 -21.89 42.01 11.78
CA ARG A 244 -22.20 43.01 12.81
C ARG A 244 -21.66 44.39 12.44
N VAL A 245 -20.44 44.46 11.90
CA VAL A 245 -19.83 45.71 11.43
C VAL A 245 -20.65 46.30 10.28
N ASP A 246 -21.03 45.49 9.30
CA ASP A 246 -21.89 45.93 8.19
C ASP A 246 -23.25 46.44 8.66
N GLN A 247 -23.84 45.79 9.65
CA GLN A 247 -25.08 46.20 10.28
C GLN A 247 -24.94 47.57 10.96
N ILE A 248 -23.88 47.79 11.74
CA ILE A 248 -23.61 49.07 12.41
C ILE A 248 -23.40 50.18 11.37
N ILE A 249 -22.56 49.94 10.37
CA ILE A 249 -22.29 50.92 9.30
C ILE A 249 -23.58 51.23 8.54
N THR A 250 -24.34 50.22 8.14
CA THR A 250 -25.52 50.42 7.29
C THR A 250 -26.70 51.04 8.04
N ASN A 251 -27.02 50.50 9.21
CA ASN A 251 -28.30 50.75 9.89
C ASN A 251 -28.16 51.72 11.06
N ASP A 252 -27.17 51.53 11.93
CA ASP A 252 -27.02 52.38 13.12
C ASP A 252 -26.40 53.74 12.78
N LEU A 253 -25.43 53.75 11.87
CA LEU A 253 -24.75 54.95 11.40
C LEU A 253 -25.36 55.54 10.14
N GLY A 254 -26.37 54.90 9.52
CA GLY A 254 -27.06 55.42 8.33
C GLY A 254 -26.13 55.71 7.13
N TRP A 255 -24.97 55.06 7.06
CA TRP A 255 -23.88 55.47 6.16
C TRP A 255 -24.22 55.29 4.68
N LYS A 256 -25.14 54.37 4.31
CA LYS A 256 -25.68 54.25 2.94
C LYS A 256 -26.41 55.50 2.47
N GLN A 257 -27.05 56.23 3.38
CA GLN A 257 -27.82 57.44 3.07
C GLN A 257 -26.92 58.68 3.10
N MET A 258 -25.89 58.66 3.95
CA MET A 258 -24.99 59.79 4.12
C MET A 258 -23.80 59.80 3.15
N GLY A 259 -23.17 58.66 2.89
CA GLY A 259 -21.99 58.54 2.02
C GLY A 259 -20.70 59.11 2.65
N PRO A 260 -19.51 58.66 2.20
CA PRO A 260 -18.22 58.96 2.85
C PRO A 260 -17.81 60.45 2.82
N GLY A 261 -18.36 61.25 1.89
CA GLY A 261 -18.03 62.67 1.76
C GLY A 261 -18.92 63.62 2.58
N ARG A 262 -19.96 63.13 3.24
CA ARG A 262 -20.98 64.00 3.84
C ARG A 262 -20.62 64.50 5.24
N ILE A 263 -19.86 63.74 6.02
CA ILE A 263 -19.32 64.21 7.31
C ILE A 263 -18.35 65.38 7.07
N PRO A 264 -17.32 65.29 6.20
CA PRO A 264 -16.47 66.44 5.89
C PRO A 264 -17.24 67.64 5.35
N ASN A 265 -18.28 67.41 4.53
CA ASN A 265 -19.09 68.49 3.97
C ASN A 265 -19.98 69.16 5.04
N ILE A 266 -20.52 68.38 5.99
CA ILE A 266 -21.23 68.92 7.15
C ILE A 266 -20.26 69.72 8.03
N GLU A 267 -19.05 69.25 8.28
CA GLU A 267 -18.04 69.98 9.07
C GLU A 267 -17.66 71.32 8.44
N ILE A 268 -17.50 71.37 7.11
CA ILE A 268 -17.24 72.61 6.37
C ILE A 268 -18.43 73.57 6.54
N LYS A 269 -19.66 73.10 6.35
CA LYS A 269 -20.87 73.93 6.50
C LYS A 269 -21.06 74.42 7.94
N VAL A 270 -20.82 73.58 8.93
CA VAL A 270 -20.89 73.96 10.35
C VAL A 270 -19.82 75.00 10.68
N SER A 271 -18.62 74.88 10.11
CA SER A 271 -17.55 75.88 10.28
C SER A 271 -17.94 77.23 9.67
N ALA A 272 -18.56 77.23 8.49
CA ALA A 272 -19.09 78.45 7.87
C ALA A 272 -20.17 79.11 8.75
N ILE A 273 -21.15 78.33 9.22
CA ILE A 273 -22.21 78.83 10.11
C ILE A 273 -21.64 79.39 11.41
N LYS A 274 -20.64 78.74 12.01
CA LYS A 274 -19.97 79.25 13.21
C LYS A 274 -19.32 80.61 12.98
N SER A 275 -18.71 80.82 11.81
CA SER A 275 -18.15 82.11 11.42
C SER A 275 -19.24 83.18 11.32
N GLU A 276 -20.33 82.88 10.61
CA GLU A 276 -21.47 83.80 10.46
C GLU A 276 -22.11 84.17 11.81
N VAL A 277 -22.28 83.20 12.70
CA VAL A 277 -22.78 83.45 14.06
C VAL A 277 -21.83 84.35 14.85
N GLY A 278 -20.51 84.18 14.69
CA GLY A 278 -19.51 85.07 15.28
C GLY A 278 -19.66 86.51 14.80
N GLU A 279 -19.75 86.71 13.48
CA GLU A 279 -19.93 88.05 12.91
C GLU A 279 -21.23 88.72 13.37
N ILE A 280 -22.32 87.96 13.51
CA ILE A 280 -23.60 88.47 14.03
C ILE A 280 -23.46 88.82 15.52
N ALA A 281 -22.76 88.00 16.31
CA ALA A 281 -22.52 88.28 17.71
C ALA A 281 -21.70 89.56 17.90
N ASP A 282 -20.66 89.78 17.08
CA ASP A 282 -19.85 91.00 17.09
C ASP A 282 -20.69 92.24 16.74
N LYS A 283 -21.53 92.15 15.69
CA LYS A 283 -22.45 93.25 15.32
C LYS A 283 -23.49 93.55 16.41
N LEU A 284 -24.00 92.52 17.10
CA LEU A 284 -24.91 92.72 18.22
C LEU A 284 -24.22 93.39 19.41
N ALA A 285 -22.97 93.05 19.68
CA ALA A 285 -22.18 93.73 20.71
C ALA A 285 -21.97 95.21 20.37
N GLU A 286 -21.66 95.53 19.11
CA GLU A 286 -21.51 96.91 18.64
C GLU A 286 -22.83 97.71 18.77
N LEU A 287 -23.96 97.12 18.38
CA LEU A 287 -25.28 97.76 18.53
C LEU A 287 -25.69 97.95 20.01
N LEU A 288 -25.32 97.02 20.90
CA LEU A 288 -25.57 97.16 22.32
C LEU A 288 -24.74 98.30 22.92
N ASP A 289 -23.47 98.42 22.53
CA ASP A 289 -22.60 99.53 22.93
C ASP A 289 -23.14 100.89 22.42
N GLU A 290 -23.70 100.95 21.20
CA GLU A 290 -24.36 102.15 20.68
C GLU A 290 -25.62 102.54 21.46
N ILE A 291 -26.43 101.56 21.87
CA ILE A 291 -27.62 101.80 22.71
C ILE A 291 -27.21 102.31 24.09
N ASP A 292 -26.22 101.68 24.74
CA ASP A 292 -25.74 102.10 26.07
C ASP A 292 -25.05 103.48 26.01
N GLY A 293 -24.34 103.79 24.91
CA GLY A 293 -23.77 105.11 24.66
C GLY A 293 -24.80 106.20 24.35
N GLY A 294 -25.93 105.84 23.74
CA GLY A 294 -27.04 106.74 23.42
C GLY A 294 -27.91 107.13 24.63
N VAL A 295 -27.91 106.34 25.70
CA VAL A 295 -28.66 106.60 26.95
C VAL A 295 -27.95 107.63 27.86
N SER A 296 -26.70 107.98 27.57
CA SER A 296 -25.90 108.95 28.35
C SER A 296 -25.87 110.38 27.77
N ARG A 297 -26.81 110.77 26.89
CA ARG A 297 -26.95 112.14 26.36
C ARG A 297 -28.29 112.77 26.70
#